data_AF-A0A395RFA1-F1
#
_entry.id   AF-A0A395RFA1-F1
#
_cell.length_a   1.000
_cell.length_b   1.000
_cell.length_c   1.000
_cell.angle_alpha   90.00
_cell.angle_beta   90.00
_cell.angle_gamma   90.00
#
_symmetry.space_group_name_H-M   'P 1'
#
loop_
_entity.id
_entity.type
_entity.pdbx_description
1 polymer ?
#
loop_
_entity_poly.entity_id
_entity_poly.type
_entity_poly.pdbx_seq_one_letter_code
_entity_poly.pdbx_strand_id
1 'polypeptide(L)'
;MATLRSAIKPAVVIVPGNFSLPRFWNTIKQSVQDKGYPVEVVGLESSREETIDPAPGLADDVKEASSVLNKHIDEGKDVVLLMHSYGGMVGTEATRGLSRVEREKAGLKGGIIRLVFLASVFAPPGRSTRGLYEANPGRYPRREGDYLVCDEDTAMCFYSDLTKEQGLPLAQAASKVFQALRVFGDEQTYDGFHKLIPSSWILTKKDILVPENEQRKFISRLEEEGDRSVPVYELDTAHSPHQTDPPLFMETLEKILEETS
;
A
#
# COMPACT_ATOMS: atom_id res chain seq x y z
N MET A 1 -8.53 -42.46 -5.36
CA MET A 1 -8.33 -41.23 -6.15
C MET A 1 -8.50 -40.04 -5.22
N ALA A 2 -7.40 -39.56 -4.63
CA ALA A 2 -7.44 -38.30 -3.89
C ALA A 2 -7.60 -37.17 -4.91
N THR A 3 -8.75 -36.52 -4.91
CA THR A 3 -8.95 -35.26 -5.62
C THR A 3 -8.01 -34.25 -5.00
N LEU A 4 -6.93 -33.92 -5.71
CA LEU A 4 -6.13 -32.71 -5.46
C LEU A 4 -7.10 -31.53 -5.62
N ARG A 5 -7.70 -31.09 -4.52
CA ARG A 5 -8.26 -29.73 -4.47
C ARG A 5 -7.06 -28.82 -4.62
N SER A 6 -6.97 -28.14 -5.76
CA SER A 6 -6.19 -26.90 -5.87
C SER A 6 -6.45 -26.07 -4.62
N ALA A 7 -5.40 -25.71 -3.87
CA ALA A 7 -5.55 -24.81 -2.75
C ALA A 7 -6.25 -23.53 -3.24
N ILE A 8 -7.20 -23.02 -2.47
CA ILE A 8 -7.93 -21.80 -2.82
C ILE A 8 -6.94 -20.65 -2.68
N LYS A 9 -6.65 -19.96 -3.78
CA LYS A 9 -5.75 -18.80 -3.78
C LYS A 9 -6.32 -17.67 -2.92
N PRO A 10 -5.50 -16.99 -2.11
CA PRO A 10 -5.96 -15.83 -1.35
C PRO A 10 -6.35 -14.68 -2.29
N ALA A 11 -7.24 -13.80 -1.82
CA ALA A 11 -7.48 -12.54 -2.49
C ALA A 11 -6.34 -11.56 -2.21
N VAL A 12 -5.93 -10.78 -3.21
CA VAL A 12 -4.96 -9.70 -3.08
C VAL A 12 -5.73 -8.38 -2.98
N VAL A 13 -5.70 -7.75 -1.82
CA VAL A 13 -6.25 -6.40 -1.64
C VAL A 13 -5.10 -5.41 -1.69
N ILE A 14 -5.17 -4.47 -2.63
CA ILE A 14 -4.13 -3.46 -2.85
C ILE A 14 -4.61 -2.12 -2.30
N VAL A 15 -3.86 -1.56 -1.36
CA VAL A 15 -4.08 -0.22 -0.80
C VAL A 15 -3.02 0.73 -1.39
N PRO A 16 -3.41 1.64 -2.30
CA PRO A 16 -2.48 2.57 -2.94
C PRO A 16 -1.88 3.60 -1.97
N GLY A 17 -0.88 4.34 -2.46
CA GLY A 17 -0.33 5.50 -1.77
C GLY A 17 -1.07 6.81 -2.05
N ASN A 18 -0.53 7.90 -1.49
CA ASN A 18 -0.97 9.26 -1.82
C ASN A 18 -0.80 9.54 -3.32
N PHE A 19 -1.64 10.42 -3.87
CA PHE A 19 -1.70 10.75 -5.31
C PHE A 19 -1.93 9.54 -6.22
N SER A 20 -2.44 8.43 -5.70
CA SER A 20 -2.62 7.19 -6.46
C SER A 20 -4.10 6.81 -6.55
N LEU A 21 -4.56 6.54 -7.78
CA LEU A 21 -5.93 6.13 -8.07
C LEU A 21 -5.94 4.67 -8.54
N PRO A 22 -7.05 3.93 -8.36
CA PRO A 22 -7.12 2.51 -8.73
C PRO A 22 -6.66 2.20 -10.16
N ARG A 23 -6.90 3.11 -11.11
CA ARG A 23 -6.48 2.95 -12.51
C ARG A 23 -4.96 2.86 -12.71
N PHE A 24 -4.15 3.40 -11.79
CA PHE A 24 -2.68 3.32 -11.87
C PHE A 24 -2.16 1.91 -11.55
N TRP A 25 -3.03 1.06 -11.01
CA TRP A 25 -2.74 -0.34 -10.69
C TRP A 25 -3.30 -1.32 -11.71
N ASN A 26 -3.92 -0.86 -12.81
CA ASN A 26 -4.60 -1.74 -13.77
C ASN A 26 -3.68 -2.84 -14.36
N THR A 27 -2.43 -2.50 -14.67
CA THR A 27 -1.45 -3.48 -15.19
C THR A 27 -1.20 -4.59 -14.17
N ILE A 28 -0.92 -4.22 -12.92
CA ILE A 28 -0.70 -5.17 -11.82
C ILE A 28 -1.95 -5.98 -11.54
N LYS A 29 -3.11 -5.32 -11.46
CA LYS A 29 -4.40 -5.97 -11.26
C LYS A 29 -4.61 -7.06 -12.33
N GLN A 30 -4.42 -6.73 -13.60
CA GLN A 30 -4.57 -7.71 -14.68
C GLN A 30 -3.56 -8.86 -14.53
N SER A 31 -2.29 -8.56 -14.26
CA SER A 31 -1.26 -9.60 -14.07
C SER A 31 -1.56 -10.53 -12.88
N VAL A 32 -2.08 -10.01 -11.76
CA VAL A 32 -2.52 -10.80 -10.61
C VAL A 32 -3.71 -11.70 -10.98
N GLN A 33 -4.67 -11.17 -11.76
CA GLN A 33 -5.82 -11.94 -12.28
C GLN A 33 -5.40 -13.04 -13.23
N ASP A 34 -4.44 -12.78 -14.13
CA ASP A 34 -3.92 -13.76 -15.09
C ASP A 34 -3.23 -14.94 -14.39
N LYS A 35 -2.68 -14.70 -13.18
CA LYS A 35 -2.16 -15.73 -12.30
C LYS A 35 -3.24 -16.45 -11.48
N GLY A 36 -4.51 -16.07 -11.62
CA GLY A 36 -5.66 -16.73 -11.00
C GLY A 36 -5.97 -16.29 -9.56
N TYR A 37 -5.34 -15.20 -9.07
CA TYR A 37 -5.69 -14.65 -7.76
C TYR A 37 -6.86 -13.66 -7.89
N PRO A 38 -7.89 -13.72 -7.03
CA PRO A 38 -8.82 -12.60 -6.87
C PRO A 38 -8.05 -11.34 -6.46
N VAL A 39 -8.38 -10.18 -7.02
CA VAL A 39 -7.69 -8.93 -6.69
C VAL A 39 -8.61 -7.73 -6.76
N GLU A 40 -8.43 -6.83 -5.81
CA GLU A 40 -9.16 -5.58 -5.71
C GLU A 40 -8.24 -4.45 -5.25
N VAL A 41 -8.36 -3.29 -5.89
CA VAL A 41 -7.59 -2.09 -5.55
C VAL A 41 -8.54 -1.14 -4.83
N VAL A 42 -8.17 -0.70 -3.64
CA VAL A 42 -8.96 0.22 -2.83
C VAL A 42 -8.95 1.60 -3.50
N GLY A 43 -10.13 2.19 -3.67
CA GLY A 43 -10.25 3.61 -4.02
C GLY A 43 -10.18 4.44 -2.74
N LEU A 44 -9.07 5.14 -2.53
CA LEU A 44 -8.94 6.07 -1.42
C LEU A 44 -9.82 7.30 -1.66
N GLU A 45 -10.42 7.84 -0.61
CA GLU A 45 -11.20 9.09 -0.68
C GLU A 45 -10.26 10.31 -0.74
N SER A 46 -9.09 10.21 -0.12
CA SER A 46 -8.12 11.29 -0.03
C SER A 46 -7.35 11.57 -1.33
N SER A 47 -7.21 10.57 -2.21
CA SER A 47 -6.69 10.71 -3.58
C SER A 47 -7.83 10.77 -4.57
N ARG A 48 -8.00 11.89 -5.29
CA ARG A 48 -9.20 12.13 -6.10
C ARG A 48 -8.96 13.06 -7.29
N GLU A 49 -9.83 12.99 -8.29
CA GLU A 49 -9.76 13.84 -9.50
C GLU A 49 -10.46 15.19 -9.32
N GLU A 50 -11.35 15.28 -8.34
CA GLU A 50 -12.08 16.50 -7.98
C GLU A 50 -11.94 16.74 -6.48
N THR A 51 -11.97 17.97 -6.00
CA THR A 51 -11.93 18.30 -4.56
C THR A 51 -13.33 18.23 -3.94
N ILE A 52 -13.46 17.89 -2.66
CA ILE A 52 -14.70 18.00 -1.88
C ILE A 52 -14.45 18.73 -0.56
N ASP A 53 -15.53 19.21 0.06
CA ASP A 53 -15.51 19.87 1.36
C ASP A 53 -16.52 19.17 2.30
N PRO A 54 -16.10 18.63 3.47
CA PRO A 54 -14.72 18.63 3.98
C PRO A 54 -13.79 17.66 3.23
N ALA A 55 -12.50 17.99 3.20
CA ALA A 55 -11.48 17.12 2.63
C ALA A 55 -11.37 15.79 3.42
N PRO A 56 -11.29 14.63 2.74
CA PRO A 56 -11.14 13.34 3.40
C PRO A 56 -9.82 13.21 4.16
N GLY A 57 -9.75 12.24 5.05
CA GLY A 57 -8.51 11.89 5.73
C GLY A 57 -8.40 10.41 6.02
N LEU A 58 -7.52 10.06 6.95
CA LEU A 58 -7.13 8.67 7.20
C LEU A 58 -8.33 7.79 7.54
N ALA A 59 -9.25 8.26 8.39
CA ALA A 59 -10.43 7.49 8.78
C ALA A 59 -11.36 7.17 7.60
N ASP A 60 -11.46 8.08 6.63
CA ASP A 60 -12.28 7.91 5.43
C ASP A 60 -11.66 6.85 4.52
N ASP A 61 -10.33 6.91 4.32
CA ASP A 61 -9.58 5.91 3.55
C ASP A 61 -9.59 4.51 4.22
N VAL A 62 -9.48 4.47 5.56
CA VAL A 62 -9.54 3.23 6.34
C VAL A 62 -10.91 2.57 6.19
N LYS A 63 -11.99 3.36 6.17
CA LYS A 63 -13.34 2.84 5.95
C LYS A 63 -13.45 2.13 4.59
N GLU A 64 -12.89 2.71 3.53
CA GLU A 64 -12.89 2.10 2.20
C GLU A 64 -12.04 0.83 2.18
N ALA A 65 -10.84 0.85 2.78
CA ALA A 65 -9.99 -0.34 2.88
C ALA A 65 -10.66 -1.46 3.68
N SER A 66 -11.26 -1.16 4.84
CA SER A 66 -12.00 -2.11 5.65
C SER A 66 -13.22 -2.67 4.91
N SER A 67 -13.93 -1.85 4.12
CA SER A 67 -15.05 -2.31 3.29
C SER A 67 -14.61 -3.37 2.27
N VAL A 68 -13.54 -3.09 1.52
CA VAL A 68 -12.97 -4.03 0.54
C VAL A 68 -12.44 -5.29 1.21
N LEU A 69 -11.74 -5.17 2.35
CA LEU A 69 -11.25 -6.32 3.11
C LEU A 69 -12.40 -7.24 3.56
N ASN A 70 -13.44 -6.67 4.20
CA ASN A 70 -14.57 -7.44 4.70
C ASN A 70 -15.35 -8.12 3.57
N LYS A 71 -15.51 -7.47 2.42
CA LYS A 71 -16.12 -8.09 1.23
C LYS A 71 -15.50 -9.45 0.87
N HIS A 72 -14.17 -9.57 0.90
CA HIS A 72 -13.50 -10.86 0.62
C HIS A 72 -13.51 -11.79 1.84
N ILE A 73 -13.24 -11.25 3.02
CA ILE A 73 -13.09 -12.03 4.25
C ILE A 73 -14.42 -12.67 4.70
N ASP A 74 -15.55 -11.98 4.53
CA ASP A 74 -16.87 -12.49 4.91
C ASP A 74 -17.40 -13.55 3.94
N GLU A 75 -16.85 -13.63 2.72
CA GLU A 75 -17.00 -14.78 1.83
C GLU A 75 -16.13 -15.99 2.27
N GLY A 76 -15.40 -15.86 3.38
CA GLY A 76 -14.54 -16.89 3.96
C GLY A 76 -13.18 -17.01 3.29
N LYS A 77 -12.75 -16.01 2.50
CA LYS A 77 -11.46 -16.01 1.80
C LYS A 77 -10.32 -15.57 2.72
N ASP A 78 -9.15 -16.14 2.47
CA ASP A 78 -7.91 -15.57 2.98
C ASP A 78 -7.47 -14.38 2.13
N VAL A 79 -6.82 -13.41 2.77
CA VAL A 79 -6.40 -12.15 2.14
C VAL A 79 -4.92 -11.89 2.34
N VAL A 80 -4.25 -11.51 1.25
CA VAL A 80 -2.94 -10.86 1.25
C VAL A 80 -3.19 -9.36 1.04
N LEU A 81 -2.77 -8.56 2.03
CA LEU A 81 -2.94 -7.11 1.99
C LEU A 81 -1.64 -6.45 1.51
N LEU A 82 -1.62 -5.98 0.27
CA LEU A 82 -0.54 -5.21 -0.31
C LEU A 82 -0.76 -3.72 -0.04
N MET A 83 0.18 -3.08 0.62
CA MET A 83 0.15 -1.67 1.00
C MET A 83 1.29 -0.96 0.29
N HIS A 84 1.01 0.12 -0.44
CA HIS A 84 2.02 0.94 -1.11
C HIS A 84 2.11 2.31 -0.46
N SER A 85 3.31 2.77 -0.12
CA SER A 85 3.52 4.13 0.39
C SER A 85 2.57 4.45 1.57
N TYR A 86 1.79 5.52 1.49
CA TYR A 86 0.73 5.87 2.45
C TYR A 86 -0.28 4.76 2.73
N GLY A 87 -0.48 3.82 1.80
CA GLY A 87 -1.29 2.63 2.02
C GLY A 87 -0.86 1.80 3.22
N GLY A 88 0.39 1.96 3.70
CA GLY A 88 0.85 1.41 4.97
C GLY A 88 0.07 1.96 6.17
N MET A 89 -0.18 3.27 6.25
CA MET A 89 -1.02 3.88 7.30
C MET A 89 -2.45 3.33 7.25
N VAL A 90 -3.05 3.38 6.06
CA VAL A 90 -4.45 2.98 5.82
C VAL A 90 -4.65 1.50 6.10
N GLY A 91 -3.82 0.64 5.48
CA GLY A 91 -3.94 -0.81 5.60
C GLY A 91 -3.66 -1.28 7.01
N THR A 92 -2.68 -0.69 7.71
CA THR A 92 -2.39 -1.02 9.11
C THR A 92 -3.60 -0.76 10.00
N GLU A 93 -4.23 0.41 9.90
CA GLU A 93 -5.49 0.72 10.62
C GLU A 93 -6.64 -0.21 10.25
N ALA A 94 -6.78 -0.55 8.97
CA ALA A 94 -7.89 -1.34 8.47
C ALA A 94 -7.87 -2.82 8.92
N THR A 95 -6.74 -3.31 9.45
CA THR A 95 -6.57 -4.73 9.85
C THR A 95 -7.23 -5.13 11.17
N ARG A 96 -7.75 -4.17 11.95
CA ARG A 96 -8.30 -4.39 13.30
C ARG A 96 -9.29 -5.57 13.35
N GLY A 97 -8.91 -6.64 14.06
CA GLY A 97 -9.75 -7.84 14.24
C GLY A 97 -9.95 -8.68 12.97
N LEU A 98 -9.21 -8.40 11.90
CA LEU A 98 -9.34 -9.08 10.61
C LEU A 98 -8.25 -10.12 10.37
N SER A 99 -7.32 -10.34 11.30
CA SER A 99 -6.33 -11.41 11.14
C SER A 99 -7.02 -12.77 11.08
N ARG A 100 -6.47 -13.68 10.27
CA ARG A 100 -6.97 -15.06 10.20
C ARG A 100 -6.99 -15.74 11.57
N VAL A 101 -5.96 -15.48 12.40
CA VAL A 101 -5.84 -16.04 13.75
C VAL A 101 -6.95 -15.56 14.69
N GLU A 102 -7.29 -14.27 14.67
CA GLU A 102 -8.39 -13.74 15.49
C GLU A 102 -9.74 -14.31 15.07
N ARG A 103 -9.98 -14.35 13.75
CA ARG A 103 -11.23 -14.85 13.19
C ARG A 103 -11.42 -16.35 13.47
N GLU A 104 -10.38 -17.16 13.32
CA GLU A 104 -10.45 -18.58 13.67
C GLU A 104 -10.76 -18.81 15.15
N LYS A 105 -10.18 -18.02 16.06
CA LYS A 105 -10.52 -18.07 17.50
C LYS A 105 -11.99 -17.71 17.76
N ALA A 106 -12.58 -16.86 16.94
CA ALA A 106 -13.99 -16.51 16.99
C ALA A 106 -14.92 -17.49 16.24
N GLY A 107 -14.38 -18.59 15.67
CA GLY A 107 -15.15 -19.55 14.88
C GLY A 107 -15.56 -19.04 13.49
N LEU A 108 -14.93 -17.96 13.02
CA LEU A 108 -15.16 -17.35 11.71
C LEU A 108 -14.14 -17.87 10.69
N LYS A 109 -14.54 -17.88 9.42
CA LYS A 109 -13.66 -18.20 8.28
C LYS A 109 -13.05 -16.93 7.69
N GLY A 110 -12.00 -17.12 6.89
CA GLY A 110 -11.30 -16.05 6.20
C GLY A 110 -10.50 -15.17 7.15
N GLY A 111 -9.72 -14.27 6.57
CA GLY A 111 -8.93 -13.30 7.31
C GLY A 111 -7.64 -12.95 6.60
N ILE A 112 -6.97 -11.92 7.11
CA ILE A 112 -5.69 -11.48 6.59
C ILE A 112 -4.62 -12.49 7.04
N ILE A 113 -3.90 -13.05 6.07
CA ILE A 113 -2.85 -14.05 6.28
C ILE A 113 -1.45 -13.47 6.06
N ARG A 114 -1.32 -12.33 5.37
CA ARG A 114 -0.04 -11.66 5.12
C ARG A 114 -0.24 -10.16 4.86
N LEU A 115 0.67 -9.37 5.42
CA LEU A 115 0.88 -7.97 5.05
C LEU A 115 2.08 -7.89 4.10
N VAL A 116 1.92 -7.17 2.99
CA VAL A 116 3.02 -6.90 2.06
C VAL A 116 3.19 -5.39 1.98
N PHE A 117 4.30 -4.88 2.48
CA PHE A 117 4.64 -3.47 2.42
C PHE A 117 5.51 -3.21 1.19
N LEU A 118 5.05 -2.36 0.27
CA LEU A 118 5.83 -1.87 -0.86
C LEU A 118 6.19 -0.40 -0.60
N ALA A 119 7.48 -0.10 -0.44
CA ALA A 119 7.95 1.28 -0.24
C ALA A 119 7.07 2.10 0.74
N SER A 120 6.60 1.44 1.80
CA SER A 120 5.47 1.91 2.61
C SER A 120 5.88 2.81 3.75
N VAL A 121 4.90 3.52 4.30
CA VAL A 121 5.05 4.33 5.51
C VAL A 121 3.91 4.03 6.47
N PHE A 122 4.21 4.04 7.77
CA PHE A 122 3.22 3.96 8.84
C PHE A 122 3.76 4.70 10.07
N ALA A 123 2.89 5.05 11.02
CA ALA A 123 3.28 5.80 12.21
C ALA A 123 2.92 5.03 13.48
N PRO A 124 3.63 5.22 14.61
CA PRO A 124 3.16 4.70 15.88
C PRO A 124 1.80 5.29 16.27
N PRO A 125 1.01 4.60 17.12
CA PRO A 125 -0.21 5.14 17.68
C PRO A 125 0.03 6.51 18.34
N GLY A 126 -0.82 7.48 18.00
CA GLY A 126 -0.67 8.89 18.43
C GLY A 126 0.36 9.68 17.64
N ARG A 127 0.84 9.18 16.50
CA ARG A 127 1.78 9.87 15.59
C ARG A 127 1.25 9.84 14.16
N SER A 128 1.78 10.74 13.33
CA SER A 128 1.48 10.84 11.91
C SER A 128 2.76 10.78 11.07
N THR A 129 2.62 10.70 9.75
CA THR A 129 3.74 10.72 8.80
C THR A 129 4.19 12.13 8.43
N ARG A 130 3.68 13.16 9.11
CA ARG A 130 4.00 14.57 8.85
C ARG A 130 5.50 14.87 8.84
N GLY A 131 6.24 14.34 9.81
CA GLY A 131 7.68 14.57 9.90
C GLY A 131 8.45 13.99 8.71
N LEU A 132 8.01 12.85 8.17
CA LEU A 132 8.61 12.27 6.97
C LEU A 132 8.30 13.13 5.73
N TYR A 133 7.07 13.63 5.63
CA TYR A 133 6.72 14.59 4.60
C TYR A 133 7.60 15.84 4.70
N GLU A 134 7.65 16.51 5.86
CA GLU A 134 8.41 17.75 6.10
C GLU A 134 9.94 17.60 5.96
N ALA A 135 10.46 16.37 6.02
CA ALA A 135 11.88 16.09 5.84
C ALA A 135 12.33 16.00 4.36
N ASN A 136 11.40 16.03 3.39
CA ASN A 136 11.73 15.83 1.98
C ASN A 136 12.22 17.14 1.31
N PRO A 137 13.51 17.31 0.98
CA PRO A 137 14.05 18.60 0.56
C PRO A 137 13.62 18.99 -0.87
N GLY A 138 12.63 19.87 -0.98
CA GLY A 138 12.52 20.82 -2.10
C GLY A 138 11.67 20.40 -3.30
N ARG A 139 10.82 19.37 -3.19
CA ARG A 139 9.87 18.97 -4.25
C ARG A 139 8.48 18.71 -3.69
N TYR A 140 7.97 19.71 -2.97
CA TYR A 140 6.65 19.62 -2.37
C TYR A 140 5.56 19.92 -3.39
N PRO A 141 4.49 19.11 -3.42
CA PRO A 141 3.25 19.50 -4.07
C PRO A 141 2.81 20.89 -3.61
N ARG A 142 2.23 21.67 -4.51
CA ARG A 142 1.65 22.96 -4.15
C ARG A 142 0.39 22.74 -3.31
N ARG A 143 0.18 23.59 -2.32
CA ARG A 143 -1.05 23.60 -1.53
C ARG A 143 -2.12 24.42 -2.23
N GLU A 144 -3.30 23.83 -2.38
CA GLU A 144 -4.51 24.46 -2.91
C GLU A 144 -5.65 24.19 -1.92
N GLY A 145 -5.91 25.14 -1.00
CA GLY A 145 -6.85 24.96 0.09
C GLY A 145 -6.44 23.83 1.04
N ASP A 146 -7.32 22.84 1.21
CA ASP A 146 -7.08 21.63 2.01
C ASP A 146 -6.54 20.45 1.19
N TYR A 147 -6.06 20.74 -0.03
CA TYR A 147 -5.48 19.77 -0.94
C TYR A 147 -4.04 20.12 -1.33
N LEU A 148 -3.34 19.11 -1.80
CA LEU A 148 -2.05 19.17 -2.45
C LEU A 148 -2.19 18.79 -3.92
N VAL A 149 -1.45 19.48 -4.79
CA VAL A 149 -1.42 19.27 -6.24
C VAL A 149 0.01 19.22 -6.74
N CYS A 150 0.35 18.22 -7.53
CA CYS A 150 1.63 18.13 -8.21
C CYS A 150 1.54 18.79 -9.60
N ASP A 151 2.55 19.58 -9.98
CA ASP A 151 2.84 19.73 -11.41
C ASP A 151 3.61 18.50 -11.93
N GLU A 152 3.87 18.46 -13.24
CA GLU A 152 4.59 17.35 -13.87
C GLU A 152 5.99 17.16 -13.27
N ASP A 153 6.73 18.24 -13.00
CA ASP A 153 8.08 18.17 -12.45
C ASP A 153 8.11 17.65 -11.00
N THR A 154 7.08 17.97 -10.21
CA THR A 154 6.89 17.42 -8.87
C THR A 154 6.42 15.96 -8.93
N ALA A 155 5.49 15.64 -9.82
CA ALA A 155 4.98 14.28 -10.01
C ALA A 155 6.06 13.30 -10.51
N MET A 156 7.10 13.78 -11.20
CA MET A 156 8.27 12.98 -11.58
C MET A 156 8.98 12.35 -10.37
N CYS A 157 8.77 12.84 -9.14
CA CYS A 157 9.33 12.20 -7.94
C CYS A 157 8.79 10.79 -7.70
N PHE A 158 7.57 10.48 -8.15
CA PHE A 158 7.00 9.12 -8.08
C PHE A 158 7.74 8.14 -9.02
N TYR A 159 8.44 8.66 -10.03
CA TYR A 159 9.04 7.93 -11.15
C TYR A 159 10.51 8.35 -11.34
N SER A 160 11.24 8.58 -10.25
CA SER A 160 12.57 9.19 -10.26
C SER A 160 13.67 8.33 -10.89
N ASP A 161 13.37 7.07 -11.21
CA ASP A 161 14.22 6.15 -11.96
C ASP A 161 14.10 6.32 -13.49
N LEU A 162 13.09 7.06 -13.97
CA LEU A 162 12.87 7.34 -15.38
C LEU A 162 13.51 8.67 -15.80
N THR A 163 13.84 8.79 -17.10
CA THR A 163 14.11 10.10 -17.68
C THR A 163 12.82 10.94 -17.71
N LYS A 164 12.95 12.26 -17.78
CA LYS A 164 11.78 13.16 -17.91
C LYS A 164 10.89 12.78 -19.10
N GLU A 165 11.47 12.39 -20.22
CA GLU A 165 10.73 11.98 -21.41
C GLU A 165 9.92 10.68 -21.16
N GLN A 166 10.54 9.68 -20.54
CA GLN A 166 9.88 8.40 -20.22
C GLN A 166 8.78 8.57 -19.18
N GLY A 167 9.01 9.39 -18.15
CA GLY A 167 8.08 9.59 -17.04
C GLY A 167 6.97 10.60 -17.32
N LEU A 168 7.10 11.45 -18.34
CA LEU A 168 6.16 12.54 -18.61
C LEU A 168 4.69 12.09 -18.68
N PRO A 169 4.30 11.00 -19.38
CA PRO A 169 2.91 10.56 -19.41
C PRO A 169 2.39 10.14 -18.03
N LEU A 170 3.24 9.51 -17.21
CA LEU A 170 2.88 9.08 -15.85
C LEU A 170 2.77 10.30 -14.91
N ALA A 171 3.69 11.25 -15.03
CA ALA A 171 3.68 12.51 -14.30
C ALA A 171 2.44 13.36 -14.64
N GLN A 172 2.05 13.42 -15.92
CA GLN A 172 0.83 14.09 -16.39
C GLN A 172 -0.45 13.44 -15.89
N ALA A 173 -0.45 12.11 -15.71
CA ALA A 173 -1.59 11.42 -15.14
C ALA A 173 -1.71 11.70 -13.63
N ALA A 174 -0.58 11.70 -12.92
CA ALA A 174 -0.53 11.98 -11.48
C ALA A 174 -0.76 13.46 -11.14
N SER A 175 -0.40 14.40 -12.02
CA SER A 175 -0.63 15.84 -11.82
C SER A 175 -2.12 16.24 -11.87
N LYS A 176 -2.99 15.33 -12.31
CA LYS A 176 -4.46 15.50 -12.31
C LYS A 176 -5.12 14.99 -11.02
N VAL A 177 -4.32 14.56 -10.05
CA VAL A 177 -4.82 14.02 -8.77
C VAL A 177 -4.62 15.04 -7.67
N PHE A 178 -5.71 15.34 -6.97
CA PHE A 178 -5.71 16.07 -5.72
C PHE A 178 -5.50 15.09 -4.57
N GLN A 179 -4.58 15.41 -3.68
CA GLN A 179 -4.37 14.68 -2.43
C GLN A 179 -4.84 15.53 -1.25
N ALA A 180 -5.76 15.04 -0.45
CA ALA A 180 -6.18 15.73 0.76
C ALA A 180 -4.97 15.92 1.70
N LEU A 181 -4.71 17.16 2.13
CA LEU A 181 -3.54 17.51 2.94
C LEU A 181 -3.64 16.93 4.37
N ARG A 182 -4.86 16.75 4.88
CA ARG A 182 -5.10 16.31 6.24
C ARG A 182 -4.49 14.94 6.54
N VAL A 183 -4.41 14.02 5.57
CA VAL A 183 -3.88 12.65 5.78
C VAL A 183 -2.43 12.62 6.30
N PHE A 184 -1.63 13.62 5.95
CA PHE A 184 -0.25 13.71 6.43
C PHE A 184 -0.20 14.07 7.92
N GLY A 185 -1.25 14.71 8.41
CA GLY A 185 -1.38 15.15 9.78
C GLY A 185 -2.22 14.25 10.68
N ASP A 186 -3.08 13.40 10.10
CA ASP A 186 -3.90 12.44 10.84
C ASP A 186 -3.03 11.41 11.55
N GLU A 187 -3.40 11.10 12.79
CA GLU A 187 -2.65 10.18 13.65
C GLU A 187 -3.11 8.74 13.39
N GLN A 188 -2.13 7.84 13.28
CA GLN A 188 -2.39 6.41 13.39
C GLN A 188 -2.79 6.10 14.84
N THR A 189 -3.68 5.14 15.01
CA THR A 189 -4.28 4.73 16.30
C THR A 189 -4.14 3.23 16.53
N TYR A 190 -3.57 2.49 15.56
CA TYR A 190 -3.36 1.04 15.61
C TYR A 190 -2.05 0.63 14.95
N ASP A 191 -1.31 -0.28 15.58
CA ASP A 191 -0.27 -1.05 14.90
C ASP A 191 -0.85 -2.42 14.49
N GLY A 192 -1.41 -2.48 13.28
CA GLY A 192 -2.03 -3.64 12.64
C GLY A 192 -1.12 -4.80 12.24
N PHE A 193 0.18 -4.64 12.45
CA PHE A 193 1.21 -5.66 12.18
C PHE A 193 1.68 -6.36 13.46
N HIS A 194 0.90 -6.30 14.54
CA HIS A 194 1.13 -7.08 15.76
C HIS A 194 1.33 -8.58 15.44
N LYS A 195 1.77 -9.36 16.44
CA LYS A 195 2.22 -10.77 16.32
C LYS A 195 1.26 -11.77 15.62
N LEU A 196 0.09 -11.36 15.15
CA LEU A 196 -0.89 -12.24 14.52
C LEU A 196 -0.77 -12.31 13.00
N ILE A 197 -0.22 -11.29 12.32
CA ILE A 197 -0.12 -11.28 10.85
C ILE A 197 1.35 -11.21 10.41
N PRO A 198 1.89 -12.24 9.74
CA PRO A 198 3.22 -12.17 9.13
C PRO A 198 3.31 -11.03 8.10
N SER A 199 4.46 -10.36 8.06
CA SER A 199 4.72 -9.25 7.15
C SER A 199 5.89 -9.58 6.22
N SER A 200 5.84 -9.08 5.00
CA SER A 200 6.94 -9.05 4.03
C SER A 200 7.13 -7.61 3.54
N TRP A 201 8.35 -7.27 3.12
CA TRP A 201 8.68 -5.95 2.61
C TRP A 201 9.28 -6.04 1.20
N ILE A 202 8.78 -5.22 0.28
CA ILE A 202 9.37 -4.97 -1.03
C ILE A 202 10.06 -3.60 -0.96
N LEU A 203 11.39 -3.63 -0.90
CA LEU A 203 12.24 -2.46 -0.70
C LEU A 203 12.65 -1.88 -2.05
N THR A 204 12.47 -0.57 -2.23
CA THR A 204 12.82 0.15 -3.47
C THR A 204 14.09 0.97 -3.25
N LYS A 205 15.23 0.54 -3.82
CA LYS A 205 16.56 1.09 -3.47
C LYS A 205 16.81 2.51 -3.99
N LYS A 206 16.15 2.91 -5.08
CA LYS A 206 16.31 4.24 -5.71
C LYS A 206 15.20 5.21 -5.31
N ASP A 207 14.40 4.85 -4.31
CA ASP A 207 13.29 5.66 -3.84
C ASP A 207 13.80 6.96 -3.18
N ILE A 208 13.30 8.09 -3.66
CA ILE A 208 13.63 9.41 -3.12
C ILE A 208 12.53 9.98 -2.22
N LEU A 209 11.35 9.35 -2.20
CA LEU A 209 10.20 9.76 -1.40
C LEU A 209 10.21 9.07 -0.05
N VAL A 210 10.52 7.78 -0.05
CA VAL A 210 10.80 6.99 1.15
C VAL A 210 12.19 6.37 0.97
N PRO A 211 13.26 7.12 1.31
CA PRO A 211 14.62 6.65 1.09
C PRO A 211 14.88 5.28 1.71
N GLU A 212 15.79 4.50 1.11
CA GLU A 212 16.13 3.15 1.56
C GLU A 212 16.38 3.08 3.08
N ASN A 213 17.12 4.03 3.64
CA ASN A 213 17.38 4.08 5.09
C ASN A 213 16.11 4.26 5.92
N GLU A 214 15.11 5.01 5.45
CA GLU A 214 13.83 5.15 6.12
C GLU A 214 13.00 3.87 6.00
N GLN A 215 12.99 3.22 4.82
CA GLN A 215 12.36 1.91 4.65
C GLN A 215 12.94 0.87 5.61
N ARG A 216 14.27 0.83 5.76
CA ARG A 216 14.94 -0.07 6.70
C ARG A 216 14.55 0.19 8.16
N LYS A 217 14.30 1.44 8.57
CA LYS A 217 13.76 1.74 9.91
C LYS A 217 12.35 1.19 10.11
N PHE A 218 11.49 1.30 9.10
CA PHE A 218 10.15 0.68 9.15
C PHE A 218 10.24 -0.83 9.26
N ILE A 219 11.13 -1.48 8.49
CA ILE A 219 11.38 -2.92 8.59
C ILE A 219 11.82 -3.30 10.00
N SER A 220 12.83 -2.62 10.57
CA SER A 220 13.29 -2.91 11.93
C SER A 220 12.16 -2.77 12.96
N ARG A 221 11.29 -1.76 12.81
CA ARG A 221 10.13 -1.60 13.68
C ARG A 221 9.12 -2.75 13.56
N LEU A 222 8.84 -3.22 12.34
CA LEU A 222 8.00 -4.40 12.13
C LEU A 222 8.60 -5.64 12.80
N GLU A 223 9.92 -5.80 12.75
CA GLU A 223 10.60 -6.93 13.37
C GLU A 223 10.56 -6.88 14.90
N GLU A 224 10.81 -5.69 15.47
CA GLU A 224 10.78 -5.44 16.91
C GLU A 224 9.37 -5.61 17.49
N GLU A 225 8.35 -5.00 16.89
CA GLU A 225 6.98 -5.03 17.40
C GLU A 225 6.26 -6.35 17.05
N GLY A 226 6.60 -6.95 15.91
CA GLY A 226 6.08 -8.24 15.45
C GLY A 226 6.77 -9.45 16.09
N ASP A 227 7.91 -9.25 16.75
CA ASP A 227 8.75 -10.30 17.37
C ASP A 227 9.05 -11.44 16.38
N ARG A 228 9.44 -11.07 15.15
CA ARG A 228 9.71 -11.97 14.02
C ARG A 228 10.53 -11.27 12.94
N SER A 229 11.30 -12.04 12.16
CA SER A 229 11.97 -11.49 10.98
C SER A 229 10.97 -11.10 9.89
N VAL A 230 11.27 -10.04 9.15
CA VAL A 230 10.48 -9.62 7.97
C VAL A 230 11.26 -9.97 6.71
N PRO A 231 10.79 -10.89 5.85
CA PRO A 231 11.40 -11.13 4.55
C PRO A 231 11.43 -9.85 3.72
N VAL A 232 12.63 -9.49 3.24
CA VAL A 232 12.86 -8.29 2.42
C VAL A 232 13.22 -8.69 1.00
N TYR A 233 12.47 -8.16 0.03
CA TYR A 233 12.69 -8.33 -1.41
C TYR A 233 13.16 -6.99 -1.97
N GLU A 234 14.42 -6.90 -2.37
CA GLU A 234 15.01 -5.64 -2.84
C GLU A 234 14.85 -5.46 -4.35
N LEU A 235 14.32 -4.31 -4.76
CA LEU A 235 14.17 -3.89 -6.15
C LEU A 235 15.07 -2.68 -6.43
N ASP A 236 15.78 -2.72 -7.56
CA ASP A 236 16.61 -1.60 -8.02
C ASP A 236 15.78 -0.53 -8.77
N THR A 237 14.65 -0.14 -8.18
CA THR A 237 13.64 0.77 -8.73
C THR A 237 13.41 1.98 -7.81
N ALA A 238 12.73 3.00 -8.32
CA ALA A 238 12.20 4.10 -7.51
C ALA A 238 10.86 3.72 -6.82
N HIS A 239 10.08 4.73 -6.42
CA HIS A 239 8.91 4.61 -5.55
C HIS A 239 7.74 3.78 -6.10
N SER A 240 7.56 3.78 -7.43
CA SER A 240 6.37 3.22 -8.08
C SER A 240 6.68 2.12 -9.10
N PRO A 241 7.31 0.99 -8.69
CA PRO A 241 7.65 -0.10 -9.62
C PRO A 241 6.42 -0.73 -10.28
N HIS A 242 5.25 -0.65 -9.63
CA HIS A 242 3.96 -1.06 -10.21
C HIS A 242 3.60 -0.31 -11.51
N GLN A 243 4.20 0.85 -11.77
CA GLN A 243 4.04 1.64 -12.99
C GLN A 243 5.31 1.68 -13.85
N THR A 244 6.50 1.72 -13.24
CA THR A 244 7.77 1.89 -13.96
C THR A 244 8.41 0.57 -14.41
N ASP A 245 8.21 -0.51 -13.66
CA ASP A 245 8.65 -1.87 -14.01
C ASP A 245 7.64 -2.94 -13.52
N PRO A 246 6.43 -2.99 -14.11
CA PRO A 246 5.40 -3.94 -13.71
C PRO A 246 5.82 -5.41 -13.73
N PRO A 247 6.59 -5.90 -14.74
CA PRO A 247 7.07 -7.28 -14.76
C PRO A 247 7.95 -7.63 -13.55
N LEU A 248 8.92 -6.78 -13.21
CA LEU A 248 9.80 -7.01 -12.06
C LEU A 248 9.01 -7.02 -10.74
N PHE A 249 8.08 -6.08 -10.59
CA PHE A 249 7.21 -6.02 -9.41
C PHE A 249 6.34 -7.28 -9.31
N MET A 250 5.74 -7.72 -10.42
CA MET A 250 4.90 -8.93 -10.44
C MET A 250 5.66 -10.21 -10.15
N GLU A 251 6.88 -10.37 -10.68
CA GLU A 251 7.72 -11.53 -10.36
C GLU A 251 7.99 -11.62 -8.86
N THR A 252 8.23 -10.47 -8.23
CA THR A 252 8.48 -10.38 -6.78
C THR A 252 7.22 -10.65 -5.97
N LEU A 253 6.10 -10.06 -6.36
CA LEU A 253 4.81 -10.29 -5.70
C LEU A 253 4.38 -11.76 -5.81
N GLU A 254 4.59 -12.39 -6.96
CA GLU A 254 4.28 -13.81 -7.17
C GLU A 254 5.05 -14.72 -6.21
N LYS A 255 6.36 -14.50 -6.02
CA LYS A 255 7.17 -15.22 -5.03
C LYS A 255 6.57 -15.11 -3.63
N ILE A 256 6.18 -13.91 -3.21
CA ILE A 256 5.55 -13.67 -1.90
C ILE A 256 4.20 -14.40 -1.79
N LEU A 257 3.39 -14.39 -2.84
CA LEU A 257 2.09 -15.05 -2.87
C LEU A 257 2.23 -16.59 -2.79
N GLU A 258 3.22 -17.15 -3.48
CA GLU A 258 3.54 -18.59 -3.44
C GLU A 258 4.04 -19.03 -2.05
N GLU A 259 4.84 -18.20 -1.38
CA GLU A 259 5.29 -18.46 0.01
C GLU A 259 4.19 -18.29 1.07
N THR A 260 3.03 -17.76 0.68
CA THR A 260 1.91 -17.45 1.57
C THR A 260 0.72 -18.41 1.39
N SER A 261 0.71 -19.16 0.29
CA SER A 261 -0.39 -20.07 -0.10
C SER A 261 -0.26 -21.48 0.46
#